data_AF-A0A1A9R7E5-F1
#
_entry.id   AF-A0A1A9R7E5-F1
#
_cell.length_a   1.000
_cell.length_b   1.000
_cell.length_c   1.000
_cell.angle_alpha   90.00
_cell.angle_beta   90.00
_cell.angle_gamma   90.00
#
_symmetry.space_group_name_H-M   'P 1'
#
loop_
_entity.id
_entity.type
_entity.pdbx_description
1 polymer ?
#
loop_
_entity_poly.entity_id
_entity_poly.type
_entity_poly.pdbx_seq_one_letter_code
_entity_poly.pdbx_strand_id
1 'polypeptide(L)'
;MIEELRKKLKTLALLDAVIEQEWQYRYFSYNSHWSDSEEMGSLRDGCGGEWFLWISGDLAGYKCLSPEDGLMPDLKEAIERVPSAYENFITEPAFSMNQATCIWFLKNSKWVKYGRSVKSLIDLEAISTWMPNDYCVWAAEHYEREIDLGATVKIFKGEFSEEIAQILNPKIVMSELLAELSEIGVS
;
A
#
# COMPACT_ATOMS: atom_id res chain seq x y z
N MET A 1 12.93 4.72 7.99
CA MET A 1 12.18 3.52 7.58
C MET A 1 10.73 3.86 7.26
N ILE A 2 9.96 4.43 8.21
CA ILE A 2 8.59 4.88 7.95
C ILE A 2 8.53 5.89 6.80
N GLU A 3 9.40 6.91 6.80
CA GLU A 3 9.45 7.89 5.71
C GLU A 3 9.68 7.25 4.32
N GLU A 4 10.59 6.28 4.24
CA GLU A 4 10.86 5.58 2.97
C GLU A 4 9.66 4.73 2.53
N LEU A 5 8.98 4.07 3.46
CA LEU A 5 7.75 3.32 3.17
C LEU A 5 6.61 4.24 2.76
N ARG A 6 6.43 5.38 3.45
CA ARG A 6 5.45 6.41 3.08
C ARG A 6 5.69 6.88 1.66
N LYS A 7 6.93 7.28 1.34
CA LYS A 7 7.29 7.71 -0.02
C LYS A 7 7.01 6.61 -1.04
N LYS A 8 7.44 5.38 -0.77
CA LYS A 8 7.22 4.22 -1.64
C LYS A 8 5.73 4.01 -1.93
N LEU A 9 4.90 3.97 -0.89
CA LEU A 9 3.46 3.70 -1.03
C LEU A 9 2.71 4.82 -1.75
N LYS A 10 3.07 6.09 -1.49
CA LYS A 10 2.53 7.23 -2.24
C LYS A 10 2.90 7.16 -3.72
N THR A 11 4.14 6.77 -4.03
CA THR A 11 4.58 6.54 -5.42
C THR A 11 3.76 5.44 -6.09
N LEU A 12 3.53 4.31 -5.42
CA LEU A 12 2.72 3.20 -5.97
C LEU A 12 1.26 3.59 -6.15
N ALA A 13 0.66 4.25 -5.15
CA ALA A 13 -0.71 4.74 -5.23
C ALA A 13 -0.91 5.79 -6.34
N LEU A 14 0.07 6.67 -6.56
CA LEU A 14 0.05 7.63 -7.68
C LEU A 14 0.11 6.91 -9.03
N LEU A 15 0.98 5.90 -9.16
CA LEU A 15 1.08 5.12 -10.40
C LEU A 15 -0.24 4.40 -10.69
N ASP A 16 -0.84 3.75 -9.69
CA ASP A 16 -2.14 3.09 -9.82
C ASP A 16 -3.25 4.08 -10.17
N ALA A 17 -3.31 5.26 -9.54
CA ALA A 17 -4.31 6.29 -9.84
C ALA A 17 -4.16 6.87 -11.27
N VAL A 18 -2.93 6.95 -11.78
CA VAL A 18 -2.68 7.32 -13.19
C VAL A 18 -3.10 6.19 -14.13
N ILE A 19 -2.77 4.95 -13.77
CA ILE A 19 -2.95 3.78 -14.62
C ILE A 19 -4.42 3.40 -14.73
N GLU A 20 -5.12 3.33 -13.60
CA GLU A 20 -6.50 2.91 -13.47
C GLU A 20 -7.27 3.97 -12.69
N GLN A 21 -8.10 4.75 -13.39
CA GLN A 21 -8.85 5.84 -12.76
C GLN A 21 -10.02 5.33 -11.92
N GLU A 22 -10.52 4.12 -12.17
CA GLU A 22 -11.59 3.52 -11.37
C GLU A 22 -11.02 2.91 -10.08
N TRP A 23 -11.27 3.57 -8.95
CA TRP A 23 -10.68 3.23 -7.64
C TRP A 23 -10.83 1.75 -7.25
N GLN A 24 -11.96 1.13 -7.56
CA GLN A 24 -12.24 -0.26 -7.19
C GLN A 24 -11.37 -1.29 -7.92
N TYR A 25 -10.70 -0.92 -9.02
CA TYR A 25 -9.82 -1.79 -9.79
C TYR A 25 -8.34 -1.50 -9.53
N ARG A 26 -8.02 -0.54 -8.66
CA ARG A 26 -6.65 -0.26 -8.24
C ARG A 26 -6.19 -1.28 -7.22
N TYR A 27 -4.92 -1.66 -7.31
CA TYR A 27 -4.30 -2.52 -6.33
C TYR A 27 -3.76 -1.69 -5.17
N PHE A 28 -2.91 -0.70 -5.45
CA PHE A 28 -2.30 0.17 -4.44
C PHE A 28 -3.15 1.41 -4.19
N SER A 29 -3.30 1.77 -2.93
CA SER A 29 -3.94 3.03 -2.53
C SER A 29 -3.23 3.63 -1.32
N TYR A 30 -3.34 4.94 -1.18
CA TYR A 30 -2.79 5.66 -0.04
C TYR A 30 -3.73 6.80 0.36
N ASN A 31 -4.00 6.91 1.65
CA ASN A 31 -4.75 8.00 2.24
C ASN A 31 -3.88 8.68 3.31
N SER A 32 -3.37 9.88 3.00
CA SER A 32 -2.59 10.72 3.92
C SER A 32 -3.43 11.46 4.95
N HIS A 33 -4.75 11.27 4.90
CA HIS A 33 -5.75 11.89 5.76
C HIS A 33 -6.67 10.81 6.34
N TRP A 34 -6.11 9.63 6.69
CA TRP A 34 -6.88 8.56 7.34
C TRP A 34 -7.50 9.07 8.64
N SER A 35 -6.74 9.89 9.37
CA SER A 35 -7.26 10.85 10.35
C SER A 35 -6.36 12.09 10.41
N ASP A 36 -6.60 12.99 11.36
CA ASP A 36 -5.76 14.19 11.58
C ASP A 36 -4.28 13.87 11.88
N SER A 37 -3.99 12.65 12.36
CA SER A 37 -2.65 12.22 12.76
C SER A 37 -2.22 10.89 12.14
N GLU A 38 -3.04 10.30 11.27
CA GLU A 38 -2.82 8.96 10.76
C GLU A 38 -2.89 8.89 9.25
N GLU A 39 -2.09 7.99 8.70
CA GLU A 39 -2.02 7.69 7.28
C GLU A 39 -2.21 6.18 7.07
N MET A 40 -2.75 5.82 5.92
CA MET A 40 -3.03 4.42 5.59
C MET A 40 -2.63 4.14 4.15
N GLY A 41 -1.76 3.14 3.96
CA GLY A 41 -1.50 2.53 2.65
C GLY A 41 -2.13 1.15 2.57
N SER A 42 -2.61 0.75 1.40
CA SER A 42 -3.22 -0.56 1.22
C SER A 42 -2.88 -1.20 -0.10
N LEU A 43 -2.99 -2.53 -0.13
CA LEU A 43 -3.17 -3.31 -1.36
C LEU A 43 -4.45 -4.14 -1.29
N ARG A 44 -5.15 -4.25 -2.42
CA ARG A 44 -6.24 -5.19 -2.64
C ARG A 44 -6.04 -5.90 -3.98
N ASP A 45 -6.12 -7.23 -4.00
CA ASP A 45 -5.89 -8.00 -5.23
C ASP A 45 -7.16 -8.32 -6.04
N GLY A 46 -8.33 -7.93 -5.53
CA GLY A 46 -9.64 -8.23 -6.12
C GLY A 46 -10.12 -9.68 -5.92
N CYS A 47 -9.30 -10.55 -5.34
CA CYS A 47 -9.55 -11.97 -5.07
C CYS A 47 -9.67 -12.29 -3.57
N GLY A 48 -9.65 -11.25 -2.71
CA GLY A 48 -9.77 -11.36 -1.25
C GLY A 48 -8.42 -11.29 -0.52
N GLY A 49 -7.31 -11.20 -1.25
CA GLY A 49 -6.02 -10.84 -0.71
C GLY A 49 -5.92 -9.33 -0.51
N GLU A 50 -5.51 -8.94 0.69
CA GLU A 50 -5.38 -7.53 1.05
C GLU A 50 -4.32 -7.33 2.13
N TRP A 51 -3.76 -6.14 2.18
CA TRP A 51 -3.05 -5.68 3.35
C TRP A 51 -3.22 -4.18 3.57
N PHE A 52 -3.01 -3.78 4.82
CA PHE A 52 -3.05 -2.40 5.27
C PHE A 52 -1.78 -2.09 6.05
N LEU A 53 -1.17 -0.94 5.76
CA LEU A 53 -0.14 -0.31 6.56
C LEU A 53 -0.73 0.95 7.19
N TRP A 54 -0.91 0.94 8.49
CA TRP A 54 -1.27 2.08 9.30
C TRP A 54 -0.02 2.78 9.81
N ILE A 55 0.02 4.11 9.75
CA ILE A 55 1.10 4.94 10.26
C ILE A 55 0.52 6.02 11.17
N SER A 56 1.14 6.21 12.34
CA SER A 56 0.81 7.29 13.27
C SER A 56 2.08 7.80 13.95
N GLY A 57 2.59 8.95 13.50
CA GLY A 57 3.90 9.46 13.91
C GLY A 57 5.02 8.43 13.68
N ASP A 58 5.69 8.00 14.76
CA ASP A 58 6.77 7.00 14.72
C ASP A 58 6.27 5.54 14.80
N LEU A 59 4.96 5.32 14.82
CA LEU A 59 4.33 4.00 14.88
C LEU A 59 3.94 3.53 13.47
N ALA A 60 4.10 2.24 13.21
CA ALA A 60 3.61 1.61 11.99
C ALA A 60 3.10 0.20 12.28
N GLY A 61 1.87 -0.08 11.87
CA GLY A 61 1.18 -1.36 12.02
C GLY A 61 0.83 -1.91 10.65
N TYR A 62 1.08 -3.20 10.43
CA TYR A 62 0.82 -3.87 9.17
C TYR A 62 -0.04 -5.10 9.41
N LYS A 63 -1.15 -5.23 8.69
CA LYS A 63 -2.01 -6.43 8.68
C LYS A 63 -2.12 -6.93 7.26
N CYS A 64 -1.96 -8.23 7.08
CA CYS A 64 -2.14 -8.89 5.79
C CYS A 64 -3.12 -10.06 5.92
N LEU A 65 -3.98 -10.21 4.93
CA LEU A 65 -4.82 -11.37 4.68
C LEU A 65 -4.48 -11.90 3.28
N SER A 66 -3.99 -13.13 3.22
CA SER A 66 -3.75 -13.88 1.99
C SER A 66 -4.54 -15.19 2.10
N PRO A 67 -5.68 -15.32 1.40
CA PRO A 67 -6.52 -16.51 1.46
C PRO A 67 -5.76 -17.81 1.16
N GLU A 68 -4.83 -17.76 0.21
CA GLU A 68 -4.04 -18.92 -0.20
C GLU A 68 -2.99 -19.34 0.85
N ASP A 69 -2.38 -18.37 1.54
CA ASP A 69 -1.42 -18.66 2.62
C ASP A 69 -2.11 -19.05 3.94
N GLY A 70 -3.40 -18.73 4.05
CA GLY A 70 -4.27 -19.08 5.16
C GLY A 70 -4.14 -18.16 6.38
N LEU A 71 -5.03 -18.35 7.36
CA LEU A 71 -5.07 -17.55 8.59
C LEU A 71 -3.99 -17.96 9.58
N MET A 72 -3.46 -17.01 10.34
CA MET A 72 -2.58 -17.31 11.47
C MET A 72 -3.33 -18.04 12.59
N PRO A 73 -2.69 -19.02 13.27
CA PRO A 73 -3.35 -19.80 14.31
C PRO A 73 -3.61 -19.00 15.60
N ASP A 74 -2.69 -18.09 15.97
CA ASP A 74 -2.67 -17.43 17.29
C ASP A 74 -3.02 -15.92 17.18
N LEU A 75 -4.07 -15.60 16.43
CA LEU A 75 -4.46 -14.20 16.14
C LEU A 75 -4.75 -13.40 17.42
N LYS A 76 -5.49 -14.00 18.35
CA LYS A 76 -5.89 -13.33 19.60
C LYS A 76 -4.67 -13.00 20.45
N GLU A 77 -3.77 -13.96 20.62
CA GLU A 77 -2.52 -13.80 21.36
C GLU A 77 -1.59 -12.80 20.70
N ALA A 78 -1.57 -12.74 19.36
CA ALA A 78 -0.80 -11.75 18.63
C ALA A 78 -1.32 -10.33 18.89
N ILE A 79 -2.64 -10.13 18.84
CA ILE A 79 -3.30 -8.86 19.15
C ILE A 79 -3.00 -8.42 20.60
N GLU A 80 -3.10 -9.33 21.57
CA GLU A 80 -2.80 -9.04 22.99
C GLU A 80 -1.34 -8.64 23.24
N ARG A 81 -0.42 -8.99 22.34
CA ARG A 81 0.99 -8.61 22.41
C ARG A 81 1.31 -7.27 21.75
N VAL A 82 0.38 -6.71 20.98
CA VAL A 82 0.57 -5.40 20.36
C VAL A 82 0.49 -4.31 21.45
N PRO A 83 1.45 -3.38 21.54
CA PRO A 83 1.42 -2.33 22.56
C PRO A 83 0.17 -1.45 22.45
N SER A 84 -0.33 -0.95 23.58
CA SER A 84 -1.54 -0.10 23.63
C SER A 84 -1.47 1.16 22.77
N ALA A 85 -0.27 1.65 22.43
CA ALA A 85 -0.10 2.77 21.50
C ALA A 85 -0.60 2.47 20.07
N TYR A 86 -0.84 1.21 19.74
CA TYR A 86 -1.40 0.74 18.46
C TYR A 86 -2.91 0.45 18.55
N GLU A 87 -3.61 0.93 19.59
CA GLU A 87 -5.04 0.66 19.77
C GLU A 87 -5.85 1.00 18.51
N ASN A 88 -5.65 2.19 17.94
CA ASN A 88 -6.32 2.61 16.69
C ASN A 88 -6.09 1.62 15.54
N PHE A 89 -4.87 1.12 15.36
CA PHE A 89 -4.57 0.10 14.36
C PHE A 89 -5.32 -1.22 14.59
N ILE A 90 -5.40 -1.68 15.84
CA ILE A 90 -6.02 -2.97 16.18
C ILE A 90 -7.55 -2.90 16.15
N THR A 91 -8.12 -1.74 16.44
CA THR A 91 -9.57 -1.57 16.52
C THR A 91 -10.18 -0.99 15.24
N GLU A 92 -9.38 -0.56 14.27
CA GLU A 92 -9.85 0.01 13.00
C GLU A 92 -10.77 -0.97 12.24
N PRO A 93 -12.06 -0.63 12.08
CA PRO A 93 -13.01 -1.50 11.38
C PRO A 93 -12.59 -1.82 9.94
N ALA A 94 -11.96 -0.88 9.23
CA ALA A 94 -11.53 -1.09 7.84
C ALA A 94 -10.51 -2.22 7.69
N PHE A 95 -9.74 -2.54 8.74
CA PHE A 95 -8.66 -3.52 8.65
C PHE A 95 -9.12 -4.96 8.89
N SER A 96 -10.38 -5.18 9.30
CA SER A 96 -10.95 -6.53 9.51
C SER A 96 -10.01 -7.42 10.35
N MET A 97 -9.61 -6.91 11.52
CA MET A 97 -8.59 -7.53 12.39
C MET A 97 -8.97 -8.92 12.95
N ASN A 98 -10.20 -9.38 12.73
CA ASN A 98 -10.67 -10.73 13.04
C ASN A 98 -10.16 -11.79 12.04
N GLN A 99 -9.57 -11.40 10.92
CA GLN A 99 -8.97 -12.30 9.94
C GLN A 99 -7.62 -11.76 9.47
N ALA A 100 -6.53 -12.47 9.79
CA ALA A 100 -5.20 -12.12 9.32
C ALA A 100 -4.38 -13.38 9.03
N THR A 101 -3.56 -13.30 7.97
CA THR A 101 -2.44 -14.22 7.71
C THR A 101 -1.24 -13.81 8.54
N CYS A 102 -0.99 -12.51 8.70
CA CYS A 102 0.05 -11.99 9.58
C CYS A 102 -0.26 -10.57 10.08
N ILE A 103 0.32 -10.23 11.23
CA ILE A 103 0.26 -8.89 11.83
C ILE A 103 1.67 -8.51 12.27
N TRP A 104 2.14 -7.35 11.83
CA TRP A 104 3.42 -6.79 12.22
C TRP A 104 3.22 -5.42 12.86
N PHE A 105 4.13 -5.05 13.75
CA PHE A 105 4.22 -3.68 14.24
C PHE A 105 5.67 -3.26 14.45
N LEU A 106 5.92 -1.97 14.34
CA LEU A 106 7.25 -1.42 14.49
C LEU A 106 7.63 -1.21 15.96
N LYS A 107 8.77 -1.74 16.38
CA LYS A 107 9.32 -1.49 17.71
C LYS A 107 10.82 -1.26 17.63
N ASN A 108 11.28 -0.11 18.10
CA ASN A 108 12.70 0.28 18.06
C ASN A 108 13.29 0.13 16.65
N SER A 109 12.57 0.63 15.64
CA SER A 109 12.95 0.54 14.21
C SER A 109 13.11 -0.87 13.66
N LYS A 110 12.49 -1.88 14.29
CA LYS A 110 12.45 -3.26 13.82
C LYS A 110 11.03 -3.81 13.80
N TRP A 111 10.67 -4.53 12.74
CA TRP A 111 9.39 -5.22 12.65
C TRP A 111 9.34 -6.37 13.65
N VAL A 112 8.37 -6.32 14.55
CA VAL A 112 7.91 -7.47 15.33
C VAL A 112 6.81 -8.13 14.51
N LYS A 113 7.02 -9.39 14.11
CA LYS A 113 6.13 -10.10 13.19
C LYS A 113 5.46 -11.27 13.86
N TYR A 114 4.14 -11.39 13.69
CA TYR A 114 3.36 -12.55 14.06
C TYR A 114 2.63 -13.13 12.86
N GLY A 115 2.35 -14.42 12.90
CA GLY A 115 1.58 -15.12 11.88
C GLY A 115 2.45 -15.87 10.86
N ARG A 116 1.85 -16.16 9.70
CA ARG A 116 2.46 -16.95 8.64
C ARG A 116 3.30 -16.07 7.72
N SER A 117 4.23 -16.70 6.99
CA SER A 117 4.85 -16.07 5.84
C SER A 117 3.83 -15.94 4.71
N VAL A 118 3.80 -14.78 4.06
CA VAL A 118 2.95 -14.51 2.90
C VAL A 118 3.75 -14.80 1.63
N LYS A 119 3.18 -15.53 0.68
CA LYS A 119 3.83 -15.91 -0.59
C LYS A 119 2.95 -15.69 -1.79
N SER A 120 1.64 -15.82 -1.63
CA SER A 120 0.67 -15.67 -2.72
C SER A 120 0.25 -14.22 -2.95
N LEU A 121 0.58 -13.32 -2.02
CA LEU A 121 0.33 -11.89 -2.14
C LEU A 121 1.65 -11.13 -2.05
N ILE A 122 1.75 -10.01 -2.76
CA ILE A 122 2.91 -9.13 -2.63
C ILE A 122 2.86 -8.37 -1.30
N ASP A 123 3.84 -8.63 -0.44
CA ASP A 123 3.86 -8.09 0.91
C ASP A 123 4.68 -6.78 1.04
N LEU A 124 4.63 -6.20 2.24
CA LEU A 124 5.32 -4.96 2.56
C LEU A 124 6.85 -5.02 2.37
N GLU A 125 7.47 -6.18 2.58
CA GLU A 125 8.92 -6.31 2.41
C GLU A 125 9.29 -6.30 0.93
N ALA A 126 8.55 -7.05 0.10
CA ALA A 126 8.75 -7.07 -1.33
C ALA A 126 8.64 -5.65 -1.92
N ILE A 127 7.54 -4.94 -1.68
CA ILE A 127 7.33 -3.59 -2.24
C ILE A 127 8.33 -2.56 -1.72
N SER A 128 8.87 -2.73 -0.51
CA SER A 128 9.88 -1.82 0.04
C SER A 128 11.18 -1.83 -0.77
N THR A 129 11.45 -2.93 -1.48
CA THR A 129 12.66 -3.11 -2.29
C THR A 129 12.45 -2.82 -3.77
N TRP A 130 11.20 -2.60 -4.20
CA TRP A 130 10.87 -2.39 -5.59
C TRP A 130 11.57 -1.20 -6.22
N MET A 131 12.12 -1.43 -7.39
CA MET A 131 12.60 -0.45 -8.35
C MET A 131 11.52 -0.18 -9.40
N PRO A 132 11.65 0.89 -10.20
CA PRO A 132 10.67 1.21 -11.25
C PRO A 132 10.35 0.04 -12.19
N ASN A 133 11.35 -0.77 -12.53
CA ASN A 133 11.18 -1.93 -13.39
C ASN A 133 10.35 -3.04 -12.73
N ASP A 134 10.51 -3.27 -11.42
CA ASP A 134 9.74 -4.29 -10.70
C ASP A 134 8.26 -3.94 -10.72
N TYR A 135 7.93 -2.65 -10.51
CA TYR A 135 6.57 -2.15 -10.66
C TYR A 135 6.06 -2.32 -12.09
N CYS A 136 6.84 -1.95 -13.11
CA CYS A 136 6.40 -2.05 -14.51
C CYS A 136 6.07 -3.49 -14.90
N VAL A 137 6.91 -4.46 -14.52
CA VAL A 137 6.68 -5.89 -14.79
C VAL A 137 5.41 -6.35 -14.09
N TRP A 138 5.28 -6.07 -12.79
CA TRP A 138 4.11 -6.45 -12.01
C TRP A 138 2.83 -5.81 -12.57
N ALA A 139 2.84 -4.51 -12.82
CA ALA A 139 1.68 -3.77 -13.32
C ALA A 139 1.29 -4.21 -14.74
N ALA A 140 2.26 -4.60 -15.58
CA ALA A 140 1.95 -5.08 -16.92
C ALA A 140 1.20 -6.41 -16.91
N GLU A 141 1.52 -7.30 -15.96
CA GLU A 141 0.78 -8.55 -15.76
C GLU A 141 -0.62 -8.30 -15.20
N HIS A 142 -0.76 -7.40 -14.22
CA HIS A 142 -2.02 -7.20 -13.48
C HIS A 142 -3.02 -6.29 -14.20
N TYR A 143 -2.54 -5.26 -14.90
CA TYR A 143 -3.37 -4.37 -15.72
C TYR A 143 -3.43 -4.76 -17.20
N GLU A 144 -2.83 -5.91 -17.55
CA GLU A 144 -2.78 -6.47 -18.91
C GLU A 144 -2.33 -5.46 -19.98
N ARG A 145 -1.35 -4.61 -19.65
CA ARG A 145 -0.88 -3.53 -20.55
C ARG A 145 0.56 -3.13 -20.29
N GLU A 146 1.29 -2.71 -21.32
CA GLU A 146 2.65 -2.20 -21.14
C GLU A 146 2.67 -0.89 -20.35
N ILE A 147 3.61 -0.76 -19.41
CA ILE A 147 3.81 0.43 -18.59
C ILE A 147 5.14 1.10 -19.00
N ASP A 148 5.08 2.40 -19.30
CA ASP A 148 6.27 3.14 -19.71
C ASP A 148 7.28 3.27 -18.56
N LEU A 149 8.43 2.61 -18.72
CA LEU A 149 9.49 2.60 -17.73
C LEU A 149 10.09 4.00 -17.51
N GLY A 150 10.17 4.83 -18.56
CA GLY A 150 10.74 6.17 -18.48
C GLY A 150 9.92 7.10 -17.58
N ALA A 151 8.60 7.11 -17.76
CA ALA A 151 7.65 7.83 -16.94
C ALA A 151 7.61 7.26 -15.51
N THR A 152 7.65 5.93 -15.35
CA THR A 152 7.69 5.29 -14.03
C THR A 152 8.95 5.67 -13.25
N VAL A 153 10.12 5.71 -13.90
CA VAL A 153 11.37 6.16 -13.29
C VAL A 153 11.27 7.61 -12.79
N LYS A 154 10.61 8.50 -13.54
CA LYS A 154 10.39 9.89 -13.12
C LYS A 154 9.49 9.95 -11.88
N ILE A 155 8.38 9.21 -11.86
CA ILE A 155 7.49 9.17 -10.70
C ILE A 155 8.20 8.62 -9.44
N PHE A 156 9.04 7.59 -9.57
CA PHE A 156 9.85 7.09 -8.46
C PHE A 156 10.89 8.10 -7.94
N LYS A 157 11.31 9.06 -8.77
CA LYS A 157 12.18 10.18 -8.34
C LYS A 157 11.39 11.32 -7.67
N GLY A 158 10.05 11.26 -7.68
CA GLY A 158 9.17 12.32 -7.22
C GLY A 158 8.87 13.39 -8.28
N GLU A 159 9.12 13.08 -9.55
CA GLU A 159 8.77 13.96 -10.66
C GLU A 159 7.39 13.56 -11.20
N PHE A 160 6.43 14.48 -11.17
CA PHE A 160 5.08 14.29 -11.70
C PHE A 160 4.65 15.49 -12.54
N SER A 161 4.01 15.22 -13.68
CA SER A 161 3.42 16.23 -14.56
C SER A 161 2.30 15.60 -15.39
N GLU A 162 1.47 16.44 -16.01
CA GLU A 162 0.42 15.99 -16.93
C GLU A 162 0.99 15.19 -18.09
N GLU A 163 2.13 15.59 -18.65
CA GLU A 163 2.78 14.86 -19.75
C GLU A 163 3.23 13.47 -19.31
N ILE A 164 3.75 13.34 -18.08
CA ILE A 164 4.15 12.04 -17.52
C ILE A 164 2.90 11.15 -17.34
N ALA A 165 1.81 11.71 -16.82
CA ALA A 165 0.56 10.98 -16.65
C ALA A 165 -0.03 10.50 -17.99
N GLN A 166 -0.02 11.36 -19.02
CA GLN A 166 -0.51 11.02 -20.36
C GLN A 166 0.35 9.96 -21.06
N ILE A 167 1.65 9.89 -20.78
CA ILE A 167 2.51 8.79 -21.27
C ILE A 167 2.05 7.44 -20.69
N LEU A 168 1.71 7.41 -19.40
CA LEU A 168 1.28 6.19 -18.70
C LEU A 168 -0.17 5.80 -19.00
N ASN A 169 -1.03 6.79 -19.25
CA ASN A 169 -2.43 6.60 -19.59
C ASN A 169 -2.89 7.73 -20.55
N PRO A 170 -2.89 7.49 -21.87
CA PRO A 170 -3.29 8.51 -22.86
C PRO A 170 -4.75 8.96 -22.76
N LYS A 171 -5.59 8.23 -22.00
CA LYS A 171 -7.01 8.54 -21.80
C LYS A 171 -7.29 9.21 -20.46
N ILE A 172 -6.25 9.52 -19.68
CA ILE A 172 -6.42 10.03 -18.33
C ILE A 172 -7.20 11.35 -18.30
N VAL A 173 -8.14 11.43 -17.37
CA VAL A 173 -8.84 12.68 -17.05
C VAL A 173 -8.12 13.38 -15.90
N MET A 174 -7.24 14.33 -16.25
CA MET A 174 -6.38 15.00 -15.26
C MET A 174 -7.14 15.67 -14.11
N SER A 175 -8.33 16.21 -14.36
CA SER A 175 -9.13 16.83 -13.28
C SER A 175 -9.56 15.84 -12.21
N GLU A 176 -9.79 14.58 -12.58
CA GLU A 176 -10.12 13.51 -11.62
C GLU A 176 -8.88 13.13 -10.82
N LEU A 177 -7.74 12.90 -11.50
CA LEU A 177 -6.49 12.59 -10.82
C LEU A 177 -6.07 13.71 -9.84
N LEU A 178 -6.17 14.98 -10.25
CA LEU A 178 -5.83 16.13 -9.40
C LEU A 178 -6.67 16.19 -8.12
N ALA A 179 -7.92 15.74 -8.16
CA ALA A 179 -8.78 15.68 -6.98
C ALA A 179 -8.28 14.64 -5.96
N GLU A 180 -7.61 13.59 -6.43
CA GLU A 180 -7.09 12.50 -5.59
C GLU A 180 -5.67 12.75 -5.06
N LEU A 181 -4.87 13.61 -5.72
CA LEU A 181 -3.50 13.89 -5.29
C LEU A 181 -3.41 14.38 -3.84
N SER A 182 -4.40 15.16 -3.40
CA SER A 182 -4.49 15.59 -2.00
C SER A 182 -4.69 14.43 -1.04
N GLU A 183 -5.53 13.45 -1.40
CA GLU A 183 -5.76 12.26 -0.57
C GLU A 183 -4.51 11.36 -0.51
N ILE A 184 -3.80 11.21 -1.63
CA ILE A 184 -2.54 10.45 -1.67
C ILE A 184 -1.43 11.22 -0.92
N GLY A 185 -1.54 12.54 -0.83
CA GLY A 185 -0.55 13.42 -0.24
C GLY A 185 0.67 13.58 -1.15
N VAL A 186 0.42 13.73 -2.45
CA VAL A 186 1.38 14.11 -3.50
C VAL A 186 1.09 15.56 -3.90
N SER A 187 2.14 16.38 -3.99
CA SER A 187 2.08 17.81 -4.30
C SER A 187 2.82 18.14 -5.59
#